data_AF-A0A4S4FXM8-F1
#
_entry.id   AF-A0A4S4FXM8-F1
#
_cell.length_a   1.000
_cell.length_b   1.000
_cell.length_c   1.000
_cell.angle_alpha   90.00
_cell.angle_beta   90.00
_cell.angle_gamma   90.00
#
_symmetry.space_group_name_H-M   'P 1'
#
loop_
_entity.id
_entity.type
_entity.pdbx_description
1 polymer ?
#
loop_
_entity_poly.entity_id
_entity_poly.type
_entity_poly.pdbx_seq_one_letter_code
_entity_poly.pdbx_strand_id
1 'polypeptide(L)'
;MADWHPMLETVEPIPGLWLLVDSFQREYGRVRLVRRGSEVGYRAEFRGELVGYFLTLRAACFRVHMAFVDSHGRRGDGVWGLYKGKEQKS
;
A
#
# COMPACT_ATOMS: atom_id res chain seq x y z
N MET A 1 19.48 1.69 -8.57
CA MET A 1 18.38 1.54 -9.54
C MET A 1 17.22 2.35 -8.99
N ALA A 2 16.56 3.19 -9.79
CA ALA A 2 15.35 3.85 -9.33
C ALA A 2 14.29 2.76 -9.20
N ASP A 3 14.09 2.24 -7.99
CA ASP A 3 12.99 1.30 -7.71
C ASP A 3 11.72 1.95 -8.24
N TRP A 4 10.93 1.23 -9.03
CA TRP A 4 9.70 1.73 -9.61
C TRP A 4 8.84 2.43 -8.54
N HIS A 5 8.35 3.64 -8.83
CA HIS A 5 7.64 4.47 -7.84
C HIS A 5 6.12 4.32 -8.01
N PRO A 6 5.41 3.58 -7.14
CA PRO A 6 3.96 3.39 -7.23
C PRO A 6 3.12 4.67 -7.19
N MET A 7 3.72 5.79 -6.78
CA MET A 7 3.04 7.09 -6.81
C MET A 7 2.69 7.57 -8.22
N LEU A 8 3.38 7.10 -9.27
CA LEU A 8 3.06 7.50 -10.65
C LEU A 8 1.79 6.83 -11.20
N GLU A 9 1.38 5.70 -10.63
CA GLU A 9 0.13 4.99 -10.99
C GLU A 9 -1.03 5.32 -10.03
N THR A 10 -0.90 6.43 -9.29
CA THR A 10 -1.89 6.84 -8.30
C THR A 10 -2.70 8.01 -8.85
N VAL A 11 -4.04 7.91 -8.83
CA VAL A 11 -4.98 8.98 -9.19
C VAL A 11 -5.54 9.62 -7.93
N GLU A 12 -5.54 10.95 -7.84
CA GLU A 12 -6.20 11.70 -6.76
C GLU A 12 -7.53 12.28 -7.24
N PRO A 13 -8.66 11.54 -7.14
CA PRO A 13 -9.96 12.04 -7.60
C PRO A 13 -10.50 13.19 -6.73
N ILE A 14 -10.23 13.15 -5.42
CA ILE A 14 -10.57 14.20 -4.47
C ILE A 14 -9.43 14.35 -3.45
N PRO A 15 -9.26 15.53 -2.83
CA PRO A 15 -8.22 15.74 -1.84
C PRO A 15 -8.25 14.71 -0.72
N GLY A 16 -7.10 14.11 -0.42
CA GLY A 16 -6.98 13.12 0.66
C GLY A 16 -7.45 11.73 0.28
N LEU A 17 -7.76 11.48 -0.99
CA LEU A 17 -8.07 10.15 -1.52
C LEU A 17 -7.18 9.86 -2.72
N TRP A 18 -6.47 8.75 -2.65
CA TRP A 18 -5.60 8.25 -3.70
C TRP A 18 -6.05 6.85 -4.10
N LEU A 19 -6.32 6.65 -5.39
CA LEU A 19 -6.63 5.36 -5.99
C LEU A 19 -5.39 4.83 -6.69
N LEU A 20 -5.00 3.60 -6.39
CA LEU A 20 -3.94 2.92 -7.12
C LEU A 20 -4.60 2.12 -8.24
N VAL A 21 -4.21 2.42 -9.48
CA VAL A 21 -4.76 1.81 -10.68
C VAL A 21 -3.72 0.99 -11.42
N ASP A 22 -4.15 -0.06 -12.11
CA ASP A 22 -3.28 -0.85 -12.99
C ASP A 22 -3.13 -0.21 -14.39
N SER A 23 -2.37 -0.86 -15.26
CA SER A 23 -2.16 -0.43 -16.65
C SER A 23 -3.44 -0.36 -17.49
N PHE A 24 -4.54 -0.97 -17.03
CA PHE A 24 -5.87 -0.92 -17.65
C PHE A 24 -6.81 0.08 -16.96
N GLN A 25 -6.27 0.96 -16.10
CA GLN A 25 -7.02 1.93 -15.32
C GLN A 25 -8.03 1.30 -14.34
N ARG A 26 -7.77 0.06 -13.91
CA ARG A 26 -8.62 -0.61 -12.90
C ARG A 26 -8.06 -0.34 -11.52
N GLU A 27 -8.92 0.13 -10.63
CA GLU A 27 -8.58 0.28 -9.21
C GLU A 27 -8.24 -1.09 -8.60
N TYR A 28 -7.07 -1.18 -7.99
CA TYR A 28 -6.71 -2.33 -7.15
C TYR A 28 -6.53 -1.97 -5.69
N GLY A 29 -6.35 -0.69 -5.38
CA GLY A 29 -6.11 -0.25 -4.02
C GLY A 29 -6.45 1.21 -3.77
N ARG A 30 -6.57 1.55 -2.50
CA ARG A 30 -7.07 2.85 -2.06
C ARG A 30 -6.31 3.33 -0.84
N VAL A 31 -5.88 4.58 -0.85
CA VAL A 31 -5.26 5.25 0.29
C VAL A 31 -6.08 6.48 0.65
N ARG A 32 -6.46 6.60 1.91
CA ARG A 32 -7.23 7.75 2.44
C ARG A 32 -6.44 8.46 3.52
N LEU A 33 -6.40 9.78 3.47
CA LEU A 33 -5.98 10.59 4.59
C LEU A 33 -6.95 10.37 5.74
N VAL A 34 -6.42 10.11 6.92
CA VAL A 34 -7.17 9.95 8.15
C VAL A 34 -6.60 10.88 9.22
N ARG A 35 -7.47 11.36 10.10
CA ARG A 35 -7.10 12.16 11.26
C ARG A 35 -7.48 11.41 12.53
N ARG A 36 -6.58 11.35 13.49
CA ARG A 36 -6.83 10.80 14.83
C ARG A 36 -6.35 11.81 15.87
N GLY A 37 -7.28 12.62 16.36
CA GLY A 37 -6.92 13.79 17.17
C GLY A 37 -6.12 14.80 16.34
N SER A 38 -4.93 15.17 16.82
CA SER A 38 -4.00 16.06 16.13
C SER A 38 -3.13 15.36 15.07
N GLU A 39 -3.10 14.03 15.05
CA GLU A 39 -2.26 13.27 14.12
C GLU A 39 -2.94 13.10 12.75
N VAL A 40 -2.14 13.23 11.69
CA VAL A 40 -2.54 12.93 10.31
C VAL A 40 -1.79 11.68 9.86
N GLY A 41 -2.51 10.76 9.25
CA GLY A 41 -1.92 9.56 8.65
C GLY A 41 -2.70 9.11 7.43
N TYR A 42 -2.38 7.91 6.98
CA TYR A 42 -2.91 7.32 5.75
C TYR A 42 -3.41 5.92 6.05
N ARG A 43 -4.69 5.67 5.81
CA ARG A 43 -5.30 4.34 5.85
C ARG A 43 -5.21 3.73 4.46
N ALA A 44 -4.64 2.54 4.36
CA ALA A 44 -4.37 1.88 3.09
C ALA A 44 -5.19 0.59 2.96
N GLU A 45 -5.84 0.41 1.81
CA GLU A 45 -6.69 -0.73 1.48
C GLU A 45 -6.26 -1.39 0.16
N PHE A 46 -6.35 -2.71 0.10
CA PHE A 46 -6.17 -3.51 -1.11
C PHE A 46 -7.42 -4.36 -1.32
N ARG A 47 -8.10 -4.19 -2.47
CA ARG A 47 -9.40 -4.87 -2.76
C ARG A 47 -10.42 -4.77 -1.63
N GLY A 48 -10.48 -3.61 -0.96
CA GLY A 48 -11.39 -3.34 0.16
C GLY A 48 -10.89 -3.82 1.53
N GLU A 49 -9.82 -4.62 1.59
CA GLU A 49 -9.25 -5.10 2.84
C GLU A 49 -8.21 -4.13 3.42
N LEU A 50 -8.23 -3.93 4.73
CA LEU A 50 -7.27 -3.07 5.41
C LEU A 50 -5.86 -3.67 5.34
N VAL A 51 -4.94 -2.94 4.71
CA VAL A 51 -3.51 -3.28 4.68
C VAL A 51 -2.80 -2.70 5.90
N GLY A 52 -3.21 -1.51 6.33
CA GLY A 52 -2.67 -0.87 7.54
C GLY A 52 -2.82 0.65 7.57
N TYR A 53 -2.16 1.25 8.56
CA TYR A 53 -2.04 2.70 8.74
C TYR A 53 -0.58 3.13 8.63
N PHE A 54 -0.34 4.27 8.00
CA PHE A 54 1.01 4.77 7.70
C PHE A 54 1.09 6.27 7.97
N LEU A 55 2.29 6.76 8.28
CA LEU A 55 2.55 8.19 8.50
C LEU A 55 2.85 8.95 7.21
N THR A 56 3.14 8.25 6.11
CA THR A 56 3.42 8.87 4.81
C THR A 56 2.61 8.23 3.71
N LEU A 57 2.20 9.05 2.73
CA LEU A 57 1.51 8.58 1.54
C LEU A 57 2.36 7.55 0.78
N ARG A 58 3.67 7.80 0.66
CA ARG A 58 4.62 6.89 0.01
C ARG A 58 4.59 5.49 0.64
N ALA A 59 4.63 5.39 1.97
CA ALA A 59 4.60 4.10 2.65
C ALA A 59 3.25 3.37 2.46
N ALA A 60 2.14 4.10 2.50
CA ALA A 60 0.82 3.55 2.24
C ALA A 60 0.70 3.00 0.80
N CYS A 61 1.04 3.81 -0.22
CA CYS A 61 1.00 3.38 -1.62
C CYS A 61 1.93 2.20 -1.87
N PHE A 62 3.16 2.25 -1.33
CA PHE A 62 4.10 1.15 -1.45
C PHE A 62 3.52 -0.16 -0.88
N ARG A 63 2.91 -0.12 0.31
CA ARG A 63 2.39 -1.33 0.93
C ARG A 63 1.20 -1.92 0.18
N VAL A 64 0.29 -1.07 -0.33
CA VAL A 64 -0.83 -1.51 -1.16
C VAL A 64 -0.33 -2.13 -2.46
N HIS A 65 0.69 -1.52 -3.09
CA HIS A 65 1.29 -2.08 -4.30
C HIS A 65 1.96 -3.44 -4.04
N MET A 66 2.67 -3.59 -2.92
CA MET A 66 3.25 -4.89 -2.55
C MET A 66 2.17 -5.95 -2.36
N ALA A 67 1.04 -5.62 -1.72
CA ALA A 67 -0.10 -6.54 -1.60
C ALA A 67 -0.67 -6.94 -2.98
N PHE A 68 -0.70 -6.00 -3.93
CA PHE A 68 -1.06 -6.29 -5.32
C PHE A 68 -0.06 -7.25 -5.97
N VAL A 69 1.24 -6.98 -5.91
CA VAL A 69 2.27 -7.87 -6.48
C VAL A 69 2.21 -9.27 -5.88
N ASP A 70 2.12 -9.37 -4.54
CA ASP A 70 2.04 -10.65 -3.82
C ASP A 70 0.80 -11.45 -4.23
N SER A 71 -0.29 -10.78 -4.59
CA SER A 71 -1.52 -11.44 -5.07
C SER A 71 -1.43 -11.98 -6.50
N HIS A 72 -0.47 -11.50 -7.31
CA HIS A 72 -0.23 -11.93 -8.69
C HIS A 72 0.94 -12.92 -8.84
N GLY A 73 1.81 -13.01 -7.83
CA GLY A 73 2.86 -14.03 -7.80
C GLY A 73 2.27 -15.43 -7.68
N ARG A 74 2.72 -16.36 -8.54
CA ARG A 74 2.63 -17.81 -8.23
C ARG A 74 3.31 -17.98 -6.87
N ARG A 75 2.62 -18.56 -5.88
CA ARG A 75 3.14 -18.80 -4.52
C ARG A 75 4.56 -19.40 -4.59
N GLY A 76 5.57 -18.55 -4.47
CA GLY A 76 6.95 -18.86 -4.85
C GLY A 76 7.90 -17.80 -4.29
N ASP A 77 8.60 -18.19 -3.22
CA ASP A 77 9.98 -17.79 -2.88
C ASP A 77 10.37 -16.29 -2.83
N GLY A 78 9.42 -15.40 -2.52
CA GLY A 78 9.71 -13.99 -2.25
C GLY A 78 10.26 -13.72 -0.83
N VAL A 79 11.50 -13.20 -0.79
CA VAL A 79 12.32 -12.50 0.26
C VAL A 79 11.68 -12.07 1.61
N TRP A 80 10.35 -11.91 1.73
CA TRP A 80 9.66 -11.40 2.91
C TRP A 80 9.34 -12.40 4.02
N GLY A 81 9.52 -13.71 3.78
CA GLY A 81 9.47 -14.72 4.86
C GLY A 81 10.47 -14.43 5.99
N LEU A 82 11.54 -13.69 5.70
CA LEU A 82 12.58 -13.29 6.65
C LEU A 82 12.18 -12.11 7.58
N TYR A 83 11.24 -11.25 7.18
CA TYR A 83 10.84 -10.08 7.99
C TYR A 83 9.69 -10.38 8.97
N LYS A 84 8.88 -11.41 8.70
CA LYS A 84 7.85 -11.89 9.64
C LYS A 84 8.44 -12.58 10.88
N GLY A 85 9.71 -12.96 10.87
CA GLY A 85 10.36 -13.75 11.93
C GLY A 85 11.00 -12.96 13.08
N LYS A 86 10.94 -11.62 13.10
CA LYS A 86 11.65 -10.80 14.10
C LYS A 86 10.78 -10.02 15.09
N GLU A 87 9.46 -10.13 15.00
CA GLU A 87 8.51 -9.50 15.94
C GLU A 87 7.69 -10.56 16.68
N GLN A 88 8.39 -11.41 17.46
CA GLN A 88 7.80 -12.25 18.51
C GLN A 88 8.91 -12.95 19.31
N LYS A 89 9.63 -12.20 20.15
CA LYS A 89 10.23 -12.70 21.38
C LYS A 89 10.31 -11.55 22.39
N SER A 90 9.32 -11.50 23.27
CA SER A 90 9.49 -11.03 24.65
C SER A 90 9.46 -12.25 25.56
#